data_AF-A0A1Q6FDG8-F1
#
_entry.id   AF-A0A1Q6FDG8-F1
#
_cell.length_a   1.000
_cell.length_b   1.000
_cell.length_c   1.000
_cell.angle_alpha   90.00
_cell.angle_beta   90.00
_cell.angle_gamma   90.00
#
_symmetry.space_group_name_H-M   'P 1'
#
loop_
_entity.id
_entity.type
_entity.pdbx_description
1 polymer ?
#
loop_
_entity_poly.entity_id
_entity_poly.type
_entity_poly.pdbx_seq_one_letter_code
_entity_poly.pdbx_strand_id
1 'polypeptide(L)' 'MEVVNTVGRRKAAVARVYVKPGKGQITINRKALEVYFPLEILQ' A
#
# COMPACT_ATOMS: atom_id res chain seq x y z
N MET A 1 6.85 -0.90 -19.34
CA MET A 1 6.07 -0.50 -18.15
C MET A 1 6.97 -0.65 -16.94
N GLU A 2 7.47 0.46 -16.43
CA GLU A 2 8.31 0.44 -15.24
C GLU A 2 7.41 0.22 -14.02
N VAL A 3 7.63 -0.88 -13.31
CA VAL A 3 6.94 -1.20 -12.06
C VAL A 3 8.00 -1.15 -10.99
N VAL A 4 7.90 -0.16 -10.10
CA VAL A 4 8.83 -0.03 -8.99
C VAL A 4 8.37 -0.99 -7.89
N ASN A 5 9.19 -1.98 -7.58
CA ASN A 5 8.94 -2.94 -6.51
C ASN A 5 9.82 -2.63 -5.29
N THR A 6 9.19 -2.42 -4.14
CA THR A 6 9.93 -2.13 -2.90
C THR A 6 9.36 -2.94 -1.73
N VAL A 7 10.16 -3.05 -0.67
CA VAL A 7 9.77 -3.73 0.57
C VAL A 7 9.91 -2.73 1.72
N GLY A 8 8.85 -2.59 2.51
CA GLY A 8 8.85 -1.82 3.76
C GLY A 8 8.89 -2.76 4.96
N ARG A 9 9.68 -2.43 5.99
CA ARG A 9 9.76 -3.21 7.24
C ARG A 9 9.74 -2.26 8.44
N ARG A 10 8.86 -2.52 9.42
CA ARG A 10 8.79 -1.77 10.69
C ARG A 10 8.40 -2.72 11.83
N LYS A 11 9.22 -2.79 12.87
CA LYS A 11 9.05 -3.79 13.96
C LYS A 11 8.91 -5.19 13.36
N ALA A 12 7.81 -5.89 13.62
CA ALA A 12 7.49 -7.21 13.05
C ALA A 12 6.70 -7.15 11.73
N ALA A 13 6.28 -5.96 11.28
CA ALA A 13 5.46 -5.81 10.07
C ALA A 13 6.33 -5.72 8.81
N VAL A 14 5.91 -6.42 7.75
CA VAL A 14 6.55 -6.43 6.43
C VAL A 14 5.50 -6.15 5.37
N ALA A 15 5.80 -5.22 4.47
CA ALA A 15 4.94 -4.85 3.33
C ALA A 15 5.72 -4.98 2.02
N ARG A 16 5.07 -5.49 0.97
CA ARG A 16 5.60 -5.49 -0.40
C ARG A 16 4.75 -4.56 -1.24
N VAL A 17 5.38 -3.56 -1.86
CA VAL A 17 4.71 -2.50 -2.59
C VAL A 17 5.08 -2.59 -4.07
N TYR A 18 4.07 -2.43 -4.92
CA TYR A 18 4.24 -2.33 -6.36
C TYR A 18 3.64 -1.00 -6.81
N VAL A 19 4.49 -0.10 -7.30
CA VAL A 19 4.08 1.21 -7.78
C VAL A 19 4.09 1.20 -9.30
N LYS A 20 3.00 1.70 -9.88
CA LYS A 20 2.85 1.90 -11.32
C LYS A 20 2.33 3.32 -11.56
N PRO A 21 2.76 4.02 -12.62
CA PRO A 21 2.17 5.30 -12.98
C PRO A 21 0.68 5.10 -13.32
N GLY A 22 -0.20 5.94 -12.75
CA GLY A 22 -1.64 5.78 -12.91
C GLY A 22 -2.48 6.70 -12.01
N LYS A 23 -3.75 6.35 -11.80
CA LYS A 23 -4.79 7.15 -11.13
C LYS A 23 -4.64 7.27 -9.60
N GLY A 24 -3.51 6.86 -9.03
CA GLY A 24 -3.26 6.94 -7.58
C GLY A 24 -4.11 6.00 -6.70
N GLN A 25 -4.71 4.96 -7.27
CA GLN A 25 -5.50 3.99 -6.49
C GLN A 25 -4.60 3.10 -5.62
N ILE A 26 -4.84 3.07 -4.32
CA ILE A 26 -4.10 2.26 -3.34
C ILE A 26 -4.98 1.09 -2.88
N THR A 27 -4.46 -0.13 -3.02
CA THR A 27 -5.12 -1.35 -2.55
C THR A 27 -4.17 -2.16 -1.67
N ILE A 28 -4.65 -2.61 -0.52
CA ILE A 28 -3.89 -3.41 0.45
C ILE A 28 -4.62 -4.73 0.63
N ASN A 29 -3.98 -5.87 0.34
CA ASN A 29 -4.56 -7.21 0.49
C ASN A 29 -5.97 -7.35 -0.13
N ARG A 30 -6.17 -6.80 -1.34
CA ARG A 30 -7.45 -6.77 -2.09
C ARG A 30 -8.55 -5.91 -1.45
N LYS A 31 -8.22 -5.09 -0.46
CA LYS A 31 -9.11 -4.11 0.16
C LYS A 31 -8.67 -2.69 -0.21
N ALA A 32 -9.62 -1.76 -0.25
CA ALA A 32 -9.32 -0.33 -0.39
C ALA A 32 -8.64 0.21 0.89
N LEU A 33 -7.90 1.31 0.76
CA LEU A 33 -7.21 1.97 1.88
C LEU A 33 -8.17 2.26 3.04
N GLU A 34 -9.34 2.84 2.75
CA GLU A 34 -10.37 3.20 3.72
C GLU A 34 -10.90 2.02 4.54
N VAL A 35 -10.95 0.82 3.93
CA VAL A 35 -11.43 -0.39 4.60
C VAL A 35 -10.33 -1.04 5.45
N TYR A 36 -9.07 -0.92 5.02
CA TYR A 36 -7.94 -1.49 5.73
C TYR A 36 -7.50 -0.62 6.91
N PHE A 37 -7.53 0.70 6.73
CA PHE A 37 -7.28 1.72 7.76
C PHE A 37 -8.50 2.66 7.88
N PRO A 38 -9.46 2.33 8.76
CA PRO A 38 -10.71 3.08 8.88
C PRO A 38 -10.55 4.41 9.63
N LEU A 39 -9.48 4.57 10.41
CA LEU A 39 -9.17 5.81 11.12
C LEU A 39 -8.29 6.68 10.23
N GLU A 40 -8.66 7.94 10.00
CA GLU A 40 -7.86 8.89 9.21
C GLU A 40 -6.43 9.05 9.76
N ILE A 41 -6.26 8.96 11.09
CA ILE A 41 -4.95 9.05 11.73
C ILE A 41 -3.98 7.91 11.35
N LEU A 42 -4.48 6.83 10.75
CA LEU A 42 -3.72 5.65 10.36
C LEU A 42 -3.51 5.52 8.84
N GLN A 43 -4.12 6.40 8.03
CA GLN A 43 -3.97 6.45 6.58
C GLN A 43 -2.69 7.20 6.19
#